data_AF-A0A3A3GN99-F1
#
_entry.id   AF-A0A3A3GN99-F1
#
_cell.length_a   1.000
_cell.length_b   1.000
_cell.length_c   1.000
_cell.angle_alpha   90.00
_cell.angle_beta   90.00
_cell.angle_gamma   90.00
#
_symmetry.space_group_name_H-M   'P 1'
#
loop_
_entity.id
_entity.type
_entity.pdbx_description
1 polymer ?
#
loop_
_entity_poly.entity_id
_entity_poly.type
_entity_poly.pdbx_seq_one_letter_code
_entity_poly.pdbx_strand_id
1 'polypeptide(L)'
;MKKGDELYALGESIAHFGKILAIVNRFTLFISVGELALALLLSAWSARRILRPLGELQETAEYGPDLKVVVNFSDQDAMYGEDPIKAKSALIFDGGKRIPFDAASVAAEGNFP
;
A
#
# COMPACT_ATOMS: atom_id res chain seq x y z
N MET A 1 -31.00 26.94 -57.27
CA MET A 1 -30.99 26.23 -55.98
C MET A 1 -31.75 27.07 -54.98
N LYS A 2 -32.77 26.51 -54.31
CA LYS A 2 -33.59 27.26 -53.34
C LYS A 2 -32.88 27.26 -51.99
N LYS A 3 -32.81 28.42 -51.35
CA LYS A 3 -32.15 28.66 -50.04
C LYS A 3 -32.61 27.70 -48.93
N GLY A 4 -33.83 27.15 -49.04
CA GLY A 4 -34.38 26.15 -48.12
C GLY A 4 -33.72 24.77 -48.21
N ASP A 5 -33.22 24.37 -49.39
CA ASP A 5 -32.57 23.07 -49.58
C ASP A 5 -31.18 23.04 -48.92
N GLU A 6 -30.49 24.17 -48.94
CA GLU A 6 -29.18 24.35 -48.30
C GLU A 6 -29.28 24.33 -46.77
N LEU A 7 -30.30 25.00 -46.21
CA LEU A 7 -30.62 24.96 -44.77
C LEU A 7 -30.99 23.55 -44.30
N TYR A 8 -31.71 22.77 -45.10
CA TYR A 8 -32.07 21.38 -44.78
C TYR A 8 -30.85 20.45 -44.78
N ALA A 9 -29.99 20.55 -45.82
CA ALA A 9 -28.76 19.78 -45.90
C ALA A 9 -27.77 20.10 -44.77
N LEU A 10 -27.67 21.39 -44.38
CA LEU A 10 -26.88 21.81 -43.22
C LEU A 10 -27.45 21.26 -41.90
N GLY A 11 -28.78 21.25 -41.74
CA GLY A 11 -29.45 20.70 -40.56
C GLY A 11 -29.25 19.19 -40.40
N GLU A 12 -29.33 18.43 -41.49
CA GLU A 12 -29.10 16.98 -41.50
C GLU A 12 -27.63 16.64 -41.18
N SER A 13 -26.69 17.43 -41.70
CA SER A 13 -25.27 17.30 -41.39
C SER A 13 -24.97 17.55 -39.90
N ILE A 14 -25.48 18.65 -39.32
CA ILE A 14 -25.30 18.98 -37.89
C ILE A 14 -25.92 17.90 -36.99
N ALA A 15 -27.10 17.37 -37.35
CA ALA A 15 -27.72 16.27 -36.61
C ALA A 15 -26.90 14.97 -36.66
N HIS A 16 -26.23 14.70 -37.78
CA HIS A 16 -25.31 13.57 -37.91
C HIS A 16 -24.04 13.77 -37.06
N PHE A 17 -23.46 14.98 -37.05
CA PHE A 17 -22.32 15.32 -36.20
C PHE A 17 -22.64 15.18 -34.70
N GLY A 18 -23.83 15.57 -34.26
CA GLY A 18 -24.26 15.39 -32.86
C GLY A 18 -24.26 13.93 -32.39
N LYS A 19 -24.65 12.99 -33.27
CA LYS A 19 -24.62 11.55 -32.97
C LYS A 19 -23.18 11.03 -32.85
N ILE A 20 -22.29 11.45 -33.73
CA ILE A 20 -20.87 11.07 -33.69
C ILE A 20 -20.21 11.64 -32.43
N LEU A 21 -20.44 12.91 -32.12
CA LEU A 21 -19.88 13.58 -30.94
C LEU A 21 -20.31 12.89 -29.64
N ALA A 22 -21.58 12.47 -29.55
CA ALA A 22 -22.09 11.74 -28.38
C ALA A 22 -21.40 10.38 -28.19
N ILE A 23 -21.13 9.66 -29.28
CA ILE A 23 -20.41 8.37 -29.24
C ILE A 23 -18.97 8.57 -28.77
N VAL A 24 -18.27 9.54 -29.35
CA VAL A 24 -16.88 9.85 -28.98
C VAL A 24 -16.80 10.28 -27.51
N ASN A 25 -17.67 11.17 -27.06
CA ASN A 25 -17.68 11.64 -25.68
C ASN A 25 -17.94 10.50 -24.68
N ARG A 26 -18.85 9.57 -25.01
CA ARG A 26 -19.11 8.39 -24.17
C ARG A 26 -17.90 7.45 -24.12
N PHE A 27 -17.19 7.30 -25.24
CA PHE A 27 -15.97 6.50 -25.30
C PHE A 27 -14.84 7.13 -24.46
N THR A 28 -14.62 8.44 -24.60
CA THR A 28 -13.66 9.20 -23.77
C THR A 28 -13.98 9.05 -22.29
N LEU A 29 -15.27 9.18 -21.91
CA LEU A 29 -15.69 9.01 -20.51
C LEU A 29 -15.35 7.60 -19.98
N PHE A 30 -15.59 6.54 -20.76
CA PHE A 30 -15.25 5.18 -20.35
C PHE A 30 -13.75 4.99 -20.16
N ILE A 31 -12.92 5.55 -21.05
CA ILE A 31 -11.46 5.49 -20.92
C ILE A 31 -11.02 6.23 -19.67
N SER A 32 -11.47 7.47 -19.46
CA SER A 32 -11.06 8.27 -18.29
C SER A 32 -11.46 7.63 -16.96
N VAL A 33 -12.66 7.01 -16.89
CA VAL A 33 -13.07 6.25 -15.71
C VAL A 33 -12.21 5.00 -15.53
N GLY A 34 -11.88 4.31 -16.61
CA GLY A 34 -10.99 3.14 -16.59
C GLY A 34 -9.58 3.49 -16.11
N GLU A 35 -9.01 4.59 -16.61
CA GLU A 35 -7.70 5.12 -16.18
C GLU A 35 -7.71 5.50 -14.70
N LEU A 36 -8.75 6.20 -14.24
CA LEU A 36 -8.89 6.56 -12.84
C LEU A 36 -8.99 5.32 -11.95
N ALA A 37 -9.82 4.34 -12.32
CA ALA A 37 -9.96 3.09 -11.58
C ALA A 37 -8.63 2.33 -11.52
N LEU A 38 -7.93 2.22 -12.66
CA LEU A 38 -6.62 1.58 -12.72
C LEU A 38 -5.59 2.31 -11.85
N ALA A 39 -5.56 3.64 -11.88
CA ALA A 39 -4.65 4.44 -11.07
C ALA A 39 -4.90 4.23 -9.57
N LEU A 40 -6.16 4.20 -9.13
CA LEU A 40 -6.53 3.92 -7.73
C LEU A 40 -6.15 2.49 -7.33
N LEU A 41 -6.39 1.50 -8.20
CA LEU A 41 -6.02 0.11 -7.94
C LEU A 41 -4.50 -0.06 -7.83
N LEU A 42 -3.73 0.52 -8.76
CA LEU A 42 -2.27 0.47 -8.74
C LEU A 42 -1.71 1.20 -7.53
N SER A 43 -2.27 2.36 -7.16
CA SER A 43 -1.90 3.10 -5.95
C SER A 43 -2.11 2.25 -4.70
N ALA A 44 -3.31 1.68 -4.53
CA ALA A 44 -3.62 0.81 -3.39
C ALA A 44 -2.77 -0.46 -3.36
N TRP A 45 -2.51 -1.07 -4.52
CA TRP A 45 -1.68 -2.27 -4.63
C TRP A 45 -0.21 -1.96 -4.29
N SER A 46 0.34 -0.88 -4.83
CA SER A 46 1.69 -0.41 -4.54
C SER A 46 1.85 -0.09 -3.06
N ALA A 47 0.91 0.65 -2.47
CA ALA A 47 0.89 0.93 -1.04
C ALA A 47 0.88 -0.37 -0.22
N ARG A 48 0.03 -1.34 -0.54
CA ARG A 48 0.03 -2.64 0.18
C ARG A 48 1.34 -3.40 0.01
N ARG A 49 1.97 -3.36 -1.17
CA ARG A 49 3.23 -4.06 -1.43
C ARG A 49 4.42 -3.44 -0.70
N ILE A 50 4.41 -2.12 -0.50
CA ILE A 50 5.49 -1.37 0.19
C ILE A 50 5.24 -1.29 1.70
N LEU A 51 4.01 -1.07 2.15
CA LEU A 51 3.69 -0.97 3.58
C LEU A 51 3.67 -2.32 4.31
N ARG A 52 3.39 -3.44 3.63
CA ARG A 52 3.46 -4.76 4.27
C ARG A 52 4.86 -5.12 4.80
N PRO A 53 5.96 -4.99 4.03
CA PRO A 53 7.29 -5.28 4.56
C PRO A 53 7.75 -4.25 5.61
N LEU A 54 7.21 -3.03 5.61
CA LEU A 54 7.40 -2.08 6.71
C LEU A 54 6.66 -2.50 7.99
N GLY A 55 5.68 -3.39 7.89
CA GLY A 55 5.07 -4.01 9.06
C GLY A 55 6.03 -4.96 9.75
N GLU A 56 6.94 -5.60 9.02
CA GLU A 56 7.88 -6.62 9.52
C GLU A 56 9.22 -6.00 9.91
N LEU A 57 9.20 -4.86 10.63
CA LEU A 57 10.41 -4.19 11.12
C LEU A 57 11.05 -5.00 12.25
N GLN A 58 11.95 -5.92 11.90
CA GLN A 58 12.91 -6.51 12.82
C GLN A 58 14.22 -5.72 12.73
N GLU A 59 14.62 -5.08 13.83
CA GLU A 59 15.95 -4.47 13.92
C GLU A 59 16.89 -5.35 14.72
N THR A 60 18.13 -5.48 14.24
CA THR A 60 19.20 -6.21 14.92
C THR A 60 20.31 -5.22 15.26
N ALA A 61 20.62 -5.09 16.54
CA ALA A 61 21.76 -4.34 17.03
C ALA A 61 22.79 -5.30 17.64
N GLU A 62 24.04 -5.22 17.19
CA GLU A 62 25.15 -5.99 17.72
C GLU A 62 26.10 -5.05 18.49
N TYR A 63 26.37 -5.40 19.74
CA TYR A 63 27.21 -4.64 20.66
C TYR A 63 28.40 -5.52 21.07
N GLY A 64 29.49 -5.47 20.30
CA GLY A 64 30.65 -6.33 20.53
C GLY A 64 30.39 -7.80 20.15
N PRO A 65 31.29 -8.73 20.55
CA PRO A 65 31.20 -10.14 20.15
C PRO A 65 30.11 -10.92 20.89
N ASP A 66 29.71 -10.47 22.08
CA ASP A 66 28.91 -11.28 23.00
C ASP A 66 27.46 -10.82 23.14
N LEU A 67 27.13 -9.57 22.76
CA LEU A 67 25.79 -9.01 22.95
C LEU A 67 25.12 -8.71 21.60
N LYS A 68 23.96 -9.32 21.38
CA LYS A 68 23.12 -9.09 20.20
C LYS A 68 21.67 -8.94 20.62
N VAL A 69 21.02 -7.90 20.14
CA VAL A 69 19.62 -7.59 20.45
C VAL A 69 18.82 -7.57 19.16
N VAL A 70 17.79 -8.41 19.10
CA VAL A 70 16.85 -8.45 17.97
C VAL A 70 15.50 -7.97 18.47
N VAL A 71 15.01 -6.84 17.97
CA VAL A 71 13.74 -6.25 18.37
C VAL A 71 12.71 -6.44 17.27
N ASN A 72 11.55 -6.98 17.62
CA ASN A 72 10.40 -7.05 16.73
C ASN A 72 9.46 -5.86 17.04
N PHE A 73 9.49 -4.83 16.19
CA PHE A 73 8.61 -3.68 16.32
C PHE A 73 7.22 -3.89 15.72
N SER A 74 6.99 -5.03 15.06
CA SER A 74 5.72 -5.32 14.41
C SER A 74 4.61 -5.65 15.41
N ASP A 75 3.36 -5.51 14.95
CA ASP A 75 2.17 -5.99 15.65
C ASP A 75 1.93 -7.50 15.48
N GLN A 76 2.87 -8.23 14.86
CA GLN A 76 2.75 -9.66 14.58
C GLN A 76 3.95 -10.44 15.13
N ASP A 77 3.74 -11.71 15.45
CA ASP A 77 4.85 -12.59 15.81
C ASP A 77 5.71 -12.83 14.57
N ALA A 78 7.02 -12.81 14.76
CA ALA A 78 7.98 -12.94 13.69
C ALA A 78 9.07 -13.95 14.05
N MET A 79 9.69 -14.56 13.04
CA MET A 79 10.78 -15.51 13.24
C MET A 79 12.12 -14.81 12.96
N TYR A 80 13.10 -15.03 13.83
CA TYR A 80 14.49 -14.69 13.60
C TYR A 80 15.32 -15.96 13.59
N GLY A 81 15.73 -16.42 12.40
CA GLY A 81 16.30 -17.77 12.24
C GLY A 81 15.25 -18.83 12.60
N GLU A 82 15.52 -19.62 13.64
CA GLU A 82 14.58 -20.62 14.19
C GLU A 82 13.84 -20.11 15.44
N ASP A 83 14.20 -18.93 15.96
CA ASP A 83 13.67 -18.40 17.20
C ASP A 83 12.42 -17.52 16.96
N PRO A 84 11.27 -17.82 17.59
CA PRO A 84 10.12 -16.93 17.55
C PRO A 84 10.35 -15.71 18.44
N ILE A 85 10.03 -14.53 17.90
CA ILE A 85 10.02 -13.23 18.59
C ILE A 85 8.59 -12.68 18.55
N LYS A 86 7.98 -12.52 19.71
CA LYS A 86 6.60 -12.02 19.82
C LYS A 86 6.49 -10.58 19.30
N ALA A 87 5.30 -10.19 18.88
CA ALA A 87 4.99 -8.80 18.56
C ALA A 87 5.44 -7.83 19.69
N LYS A 88 6.04 -6.70 19.34
CA LYS A 88 6.52 -5.65 20.27
C LYS A 88 7.47 -6.14 21.37
N SER A 89 8.19 -7.23 21.11
CA SER A 89 9.14 -7.83 22.04
C SER A 89 10.56 -7.81 21.49
N ALA A 90 11.54 -8.11 22.33
CA ALA A 90 12.93 -8.26 21.93
C ALA A 90 13.48 -9.62 22.35
N LEU A 91 14.51 -10.06 21.64
CA LEU A 91 15.31 -11.22 21.95
C LEU A 91 16.76 -10.77 22.13
N ILE A 92 17.29 -10.97 23.33
CA ILE A 92 18.65 -10.59 23.69
C ILE A 92 19.48 -11.87 23.75
N PHE A 93 20.60 -11.87 23.04
CA PHE A 93 21.65 -12.87 23.11
C PHE A 93 22.83 -12.26 23.85
N ASP A 94 23.17 -12.81 25.02
CA ASP A 94 24.30 -12.38 25.84
C ASP A 94 25.18 -13.59 26.16
N GLY A 95 26.37 -13.64 25.56
CA GLY A 95 27.35 -14.72 25.77
C GLY A 95 26.79 -16.12 25.46
N GLY A 96 25.92 -16.23 24.45
CA GLY A 96 25.25 -17.47 24.05
C GLY A 96 24.01 -17.83 24.88
N LYS A 97 23.63 -17.02 25.87
CA LYS A 97 22.35 -17.16 26.58
C LYS A 97 21.26 -16.38 25.87
N ARG A 98 20.09 -16.99 25.74
CA ARG A 98 18.88 -16.40 25.15
C ARG A 98 18.00 -15.82 26.25
N ILE A 99 17.69 -14.53 26.17
CA ILE A 99 16.85 -13.80 27.12
C ILE A 99 15.69 -13.15 26.34
N PRO A 100 14.46 -13.67 26.44
CA PRO A 100 13.29 -13.00 25.89
C PRO A 100 12.94 -11.77 26.74
N PHE A 101 12.66 -10.65 26.08
CA PHE A 101 12.27 -9.40 26.72
C PHE A 101 10.93 -8.92 26.18
N ASP A 102 9.94 -8.78 27.06
CA ASP A 102 8.62 -8.25 26.73
C ASP A 102 8.45 -6.87 27.37
N ALA A 103 8.41 -5.81 26.56
CA ALA A 103 8.27 -4.46 27.07
C ALA A 103 6.90 -4.22 27.74
N ALA A 104 5.86 -4.95 27.32
CA ALA A 104 4.52 -4.80 27.88
C ALA A 104 4.43 -5.35 29.31
N SER A 105 5.12 -6.46 29.61
CA SER A 105 5.15 -7.01 30.97
C SER A 105 5.92 -6.09 31.93
N VAL A 106 7.03 -5.51 31.49
CA VAL A 106 7.85 -4.60 32.31
C VAL A 106 7.10 -3.29 32.61
N ALA A 107 6.39 -2.73 31.63
CA ALA A 107 5.57 -1.53 31.82
C ALA A 107 4.37 -1.78 32.76
N ALA A 108 3.79 -2.97 32.72
CA ALA A 108 2.68 -3.36 33.60
C ALA A 108 3.11 -3.60 35.06
N GLU A 109 4.34 -4.07 35.26
CA GLU A 109 4.91 -4.31 36.59
C GLU A 109 5.51 -3.04 37.23
N GLY A 110 5.61 -1.93 36.48
CA GLY A 110 6.20 -0.67 36.96
C GLY A 110 7.68 -0.78 37.33
N ASN A 111 8.33 -1.88 36.95
CA ASN A 111 9.70 -2.21 37.34
C ASN A 111 10.64 -1.86 36.20
N PHE A 112 10.91 -0.57 36.03
CA PHE A 112 11.98 -0.12 35.16
C PHE A 112 13.33 -0.44 35.83
N PRO A 113 14.24 -1.18 35.15
CA PRO A 113 15.62 -1.33 35.62
C PRO A 113 16.37 0.01 35.63
#